data_AF-A0A2C2ULS4-F1
#
_entry.id   AF-A0A2C2ULS4-F1
#
_cell.length_a   1.000
_cell.length_b   1.000
_cell.length_c   1.000
_cell.angle_alpha   90.00
_cell.angle_beta   90.00
_cell.angle_gamma   90.00
#
_symmetry.space_group_name_H-M   'P 1'
#
loop_
_entity.id
_entity.type
_entity.pdbx_description
1 polymer ?
#
loop_
_entity_poly.entity_id
_entity_poly.type
_entity_poly.pdbx_seq_one_letter_code
_entity_poly.pdbx_strand_id
1 'polypeptide(L)'
;MNFVCRTAGVYSDSLTRGKAYQVIDINNDNEMVRIKCENGRLRWFPLSLFNVNGEDIIDLISWKFDDEVSKDPNETNWIEISMKMSDGSERWCILYTPERLRNLLQQPNLYPTGLHIKHMIVVKSYDVEDIQSVLDYLNQKDELIGATLPLE
;
A
#
# COMPACT_ATOMS: atom_id res chain seq x y z
N MET A 1 -11.03 -15.46 21.96
CA MET A 1 -11.34 -14.84 20.66
C MET A 1 -10.05 -14.34 20.05
N ASN A 2 -9.91 -14.40 18.73
CA ASN A 2 -8.73 -13.87 18.03
C ASN A 2 -9.17 -12.79 17.04
N PHE A 3 -8.33 -11.78 16.85
CA PHE A 3 -8.49 -10.77 15.82
C PHE A 3 -7.32 -10.79 14.86
N VAL A 4 -7.60 -10.67 13.58
CA VAL A 4 -6.56 -10.57 12.55
C VAL A 4 -6.19 -9.10 12.39
N CYS A 5 -4.91 -8.79 12.45
CA CYS A 5 -4.41 -7.43 12.24
C CYS A 5 -4.62 -7.03 10.78
N ARG A 6 -5.46 -6.01 10.56
CA ARG A 6 -5.72 -5.39 9.25
C ARG A 6 -4.53 -4.52 8.84
N THR A 7 -4.11 -3.60 9.69
CA THR A 7 -2.97 -2.73 9.43
C THR A 7 -2.18 -2.52 10.69
N ALA A 8 -0.85 -2.56 10.59
CA ALA A 8 -0.01 -2.28 11.74
C ALA A 8 -0.01 -0.79 12.09
N GLY A 9 -0.40 0.10 11.17
CA GLY A 9 -0.36 1.55 11.36
C GLY A 9 1.02 1.99 11.87
N VAL A 10 1.06 2.79 12.93
CA VAL A 10 2.31 3.22 13.60
C VAL A 10 2.92 2.16 14.53
N TYR A 11 2.33 0.97 14.62
CA TYR A 11 2.70 -0.11 15.53
C TYR A 11 3.37 -1.30 14.83
N SER A 12 4.09 -1.07 13.72
CA SER A 12 4.79 -2.12 12.95
C SER A 12 5.79 -2.94 13.77
N ASP A 13 6.30 -2.40 14.88
CA ASP A 13 7.19 -3.13 15.80
C ASP A 13 6.46 -4.09 16.74
N SER A 14 5.12 -4.09 16.72
CA SER A 14 4.27 -4.87 17.65
C SER A 14 3.16 -5.65 16.96
N LEU A 15 2.74 -5.20 15.77
CA LEU A 15 1.68 -5.78 14.96
C LEU A 15 2.20 -6.12 13.56
N THR A 16 1.74 -7.24 13.04
CA THR A 16 2.01 -7.73 11.69
C THR A 16 0.67 -7.93 10.98
N ARG A 17 0.47 -7.25 9.84
CA ARG A 17 -0.72 -7.43 8.99
C ARG A 17 -0.92 -8.91 8.64
N GLY A 18 -2.17 -9.37 8.60
CA GLY A 18 -2.50 -10.77 8.31
C GLY A 18 -2.39 -11.72 9.50
N LYS A 19 -1.71 -11.31 10.59
CA LYS A 19 -1.52 -12.18 11.75
C LYS A 19 -2.69 -12.12 12.71
N ALA A 20 -3.08 -13.29 13.22
CA ALA A 20 -4.07 -13.42 14.27
C ALA A 20 -3.43 -13.20 15.66
N TYR A 21 -4.07 -12.36 16.47
CA TYR A 21 -3.69 -12.07 17.84
C TYR A 21 -4.77 -12.49 18.81
N GLN A 22 -4.36 -13.06 19.94
CA GLN A 22 -5.28 -13.42 21.02
C GLN A 22 -5.79 -12.15 21.71
N VAL A 23 -7.12 -12.01 21.73
CA VAL A 23 -7.80 -10.93 22.45
C VAL A 23 -7.87 -11.30 23.94
N ILE A 24 -7.34 -10.40 24.77
CA ILE A 24 -7.35 -10.52 26.22
C ILE A 24 -8.52 -9.72 26.81
N ASP A 25 -8.80 -8.54 26.25
CA ASP A 25 -9.85 -7.64 26.73
C ASP A 25 -10.31 -6.68 25.62
N ILE A 26 -11.54 -6.16 25.72
CA ILE A 26 -12.11 -5.17 24.79
C ILE A 26 -12.77 -4.04 25.60
N ASN A 27 -12.39 -2.81 25.30
CA ASN A 27 -13.04 -1.61 25.80
C ASN A 27 -13.85 -0.98 24.66
N ASN A 28 -15.17 -1.18 24.69
CA ASN A 28 -16.07 -0.65 23.66
C ASN A 28 -16.27 0.87 23.76
N ASP A 29 -16.12 1.47 24.94
CA ASP A 29 -16.34 2.92 25.12
C ASP A 29 -15.27 3.74 24.39
N ASN A 30 -14.04 3.22 24.32
CA ASN A 30 -12.91 3.87 23.65
C ASN A 30 -12.49 3.14 22.36
N GLU A 31 -13.25 2.13 21.92
CA GLU A 31 -12.94 1.29 20.77
C GLU A 31 -11.52 0.71 20.78
N MET A 32 -11.08 0.18 21.92
CA MET A 32 -9.74 -0.39 22.11
C MET A 32 -9.79 -1.90 22.38
N VAL A 33 -8.77 -2.62 21.89
CA VAL A 33 -8.54 -4.04 22.18
C VAL A 33 -7.19 -4.24 22.87
N ARG A 34 -7.17 -5.09 23.88
CA ARG A 34 -5.94 -5.53 24.55
C ARG A 34 -5.53 -6.88 24.02
N ILE A 35 -4.32 -6.96 23.47
CA ILE A 35 -3.76 -8.21 22.95
C ILE A 35 -2.38 -8.49 23.53
N LYS A 36 -1.93 -9.75 23.39
CA LYS A 36 -0.53 -10.15 23.60
C LYS A 36 0.26 -9.95 22.31
N CYS A 37 1.19 -9.00 22.34
CA CYS A 37 2.08 -8.68 21.22
C CYS A 37 3.13 -9.79 21.03
N GLU A 38 3.83 -9.73 19.90
CA GLU A 38 4.88 -10.70 19.55
C GLU A 38 6.07 -10.69 20.53
N ASN A 39 6.40 -9.51 21.06
CA ASN A 39 7.41 -9.34 22.11
C ASN A 39 6.93 -9.80 23.50
N GLY A 40 5.78 -10.48 23.58
CA GLY A 40 5.19 -11.01 24.81
C GLY A 40 4.49 -9.98 25.69
N ARG A 41 4.56 -8.68 25.36
CA ARG A 41 3.93 -7.61 26.15
C ARG A 41 2.43 -7.51 25.85
N LEU A 42 1.65 -7.18 26.88
CA LEU A 42 0.23 -6.84 26.73
C LEU A 42 0.10 -5.34 26.45
N ARG A 43 -0.60 -4.96 25.38
CA ARG A 43 -0.83 -3.55 25.03
C ARG A 43 -2.25 -3.35 24.50
N TRP A 44 -2.75 -2.13 24.66
CA TRP A 44 -4.01 -1.67 24.08
C TRP A 44 -3.76 -1.08 22.69
N PHE A 45 -4.63 -1.40 21.74
CA PHE A 45 -4.61 -0.92 20.37
C PHE A 45 -6.01 -0.51 19.93
N PRO A 46 -6.16 0.46 19.01
CA PRO A 46 -7.46 0.76 18.41
C PRO A 46 -8.05 -0.46 17.70
N LEU A 47 -9.37 -0.69 17.86
CA LEU A 47 -10.10 -1.77 17.19
C LEU A 47 -10.02 -1.64 15.65
N SER A 48 -9.94 -0.41 15.14
CA SER A 48 -9.81 -0.11 13.70
C SER A 48 -8.57 -0.71 13.03
N LEU A 49 -7.57 -1.15 13.80
CA LEU A 49 -6.39 -1.86 13.28
C LEU A 49 -6.65 -3.34 12.98
N PHE A 50 -7.83 -3.87 13.31
CA PHE A 50 -8.14 -5.29 13.24
C PHE A 50 -9.42 -5.56 12.44
N ASN A 51 -9.46 -6.72 11.77
CA ASN A 51 -10.67 -7.24 11.15
C ASN A 51 -11.56 -7.89 12.20
N VAL A 52 -12.33 -7.08 12.91
CA VAL A 52 -13.27 -7.51 13.95
C VAL A 52 -14.45 -8.30 13.35
N ASN A 53 -14.84 -7.98 12.10
CA ASN A 53 -15.98 -8.56 11.40
C ASN A 53 -15.63 -9.75 10.49
N GLY A 54 -14.37 -10.19 10.48
CA GLY A 54 -13.93 -11.30 9.63
C GLY A 54 -13.83 -10.96 8.15
N GLU A 55 -13.57 -9.69 7.81
CA GLU A 55 -13.21 -9.30 6.44
C GLU A 55 -11.91 -9.99 6.01
N ASP A 56 -11.83 -10.41 4.75
CA ASP A 56 -10.62 -10.99 4.19
C ASP A 56 -9.54 -9.91 4.03
N ILE A 57 -8.30 -10.29 4.34
CA ILE A 57 -7.14 -9.44 4.08
C ILE A 57 -6.67 -9.73 2.67
N ILE A 58 -6.82 -8.72 1.81
CA ILE A 58 -6.31 -8.75 0.45
C ILE A 58 -4.85 -8.31 0.49
N ASP A 59 -3.96 -9.17 0.01
CA ASP A 59 -2.52 -8.96 -0.04
C ASP A 59 -2.01 -8.97 -1.48
N LEU A 60 -0.97 -8.19 -1.74
CA LEU A 60 -0.23 -8.23 -3.00
C LEU A 60 0.54 -9.55 -3.12
N ILE A 61 0.34 -10.27 -4.22
CA ILE A 61 1.05 -11.53 -4.52
C ILE A 61 2.24 -11.28 -5.45
N SER A 62 2.03 -10.50 -6.50
CA SER A 62 3.06 -10.20 -7.50
C SER A 62 2.67 -8.97 -8.30
N TRP A 63 3.65 -8.35 -8.96
CA TRP A 63 3.43 -7.29 -9.94
C TRP A 63 4.39 -7.41 -11.11
N LYS A 64 4.12 -6.69 -12.19
CA LYS A 64 4.98 -6.60 -13.38
C LYS A 64 4.87 -5.22 -14.03
N PHE A 65 5.89 -4.86 -14.82
CA PHE A 65 5.79 -3.76 -15.76
C PHE A 65 4.90 -4.14 -16.94
N ASP A 66 4.05 -3.21 -17.36
CA ASP A 66 3.30 -3.30 -18.61
C ASP A 66 3.96 -2.46 -19.72
N ASP A 67 4.72 -1.43 -19.34
CA ASP A 67 5.49 -0.57 -20.25
C ASP A 67 7.01 -0.81 -20.16
N GLU A 68 7.73 -0.50 -21.25
CA GLU A 68 9.19 -0.44 -21.23
C GLU A 68 9.71 0.82 -20.53
N VAL A 69 10.70 0.64 -19.66
CA VAL A 69 11.35 1.77 -18.98
C VAL A 69 12.42 2.40 -19.88
N SER A 70 12.07 3.52 -20.51
CA SER A 70 13.01 4.35 -21.25
C SER A 70 14.19 4.83 -20.38
N LYS A 71 15.40 4.83 -20.97
CA LYS A 71 16.64 5.37 -20.38
C LYS A 71 16.89 6.84 -20.75
N ASP A 72 15.96 7.49 -21.45
CA ASP A 72 16.06 8.92 -21.77
C ASP A 72 15.92 9.76 -20.49
N PRO A 73 16.92 10.57 -20.12
CA PRO A 73 16.83 11.45 -18.94
C PRO A 73 15.75 12.54 -19.07
N ASN A 74 15.25 12.81 -20.29
CA ASN A 74 14.17 13.77 -20.54
C ASN A 74 12.79 13.11 -20.65
N GLU A 75 12.70 11.80 -20.42
CA GLU A 75 11.43 11.08 -20.46
C GLU A 75 10.39 11.73 -19.53
N THR A 76 9.15 11.78 -20.00
CA THR A 76 8.02 12.39 -19.28
C THR A 76 6.88 11.42 -19.00
N ASN A 77 6.86 10.28 -19.69
CA ASN A 77 5.81 9.27 -19.54
C ASN A 77 5.92 8.56 -18.20
N TRP A 78 4.75 8.28 -17.61
CA TRP A 78 4.63 7.31 -16.52
C TRP A 78 4.90 5.89 -17.03
N ILE A 79 4.99 4.96 -16.08
CA ILE A 79 5.06 3.52 -16.37
C ILE A 79 3.85 2.85 -15.73
N GLU A 80 3.12 2.08 -16.50
CA GLU A 80 2.02 1.26 -16.00
C GLU A 80 2.55 -0.06 -15.42
N ILE A 81 1.98 -0.46 -14.29
CA ILE A 81 2.22 -1.77 -13.69
C ILE A 81 0.89 -2.45 -13.36
N SER A 82 0.88 -3.77 -13.53
CA SER A 82 -0.22 -4.65 -13.15
C SER A 82 0.18 -5.49 -11.96
N MET A 83 -0.79 -5.78 -11.11
CA MET A 83 -0.66 -6.47 -9.83
C MET A 83 -1.67 -7.60 -9.74
N LYS A 84 -1.27 -8.68 -9.07
CA LYS A 84 -2.14 -9.80 -8.71
C LYS A 84 -2.33 -9.83 -7.20
N MET A 85 -3.58 -9.95 -6.77
CA MET A 85 -3.98 -9.94 -5.36
C MET A 85 -4.32 -11.35 -4.86
N SER A 86 -4.31 -11.54 -3.54
CA SER A 86 -4.56 -12.82 -2.88
C SER A 86 -5.99 -13.35 -3.05
N ASP A 87 -6.95 -12.46 -3.28
CA ASP A 87 -8.35 -12.79 -3.60
C ASP A 87 -8.55 -13.18 -5.08
N GLY A 88 -7.48 -13.20 -5.87
CA GLY A 88 -7.50 -13.49 -7.29
C GLY A 88 -7.82 -12.28 -8.17
N SER A 89 -8.15 -11.12 -7.60
CA SER A 89 -8.33 -9.89 -8.37
C SER A 89 -7.01 -9.40 -8.95
N GLU A 90 -7.12 -8.68 -10.07
CA GLU A 90 -6.00 -7.96 -10.67
C GLU A 90 -6.23 -6.45 -10.52
N ARG A 91 -5.13 -5.71 -10.40
CA ARG A 91 -5.14 -4.26 -10.17
C ARG A 91 -4.01 -3.61 -10.94
N TRP A 92 -4.11 -2.31 -11.17
CA TRP A 92 -3.07 -1.55 -11.85
C TRP A 92 -2.90 -0.15 -11.25
N CYS A 93 -1.72 0.43 -11.48
CA CYS A 93 -1.43 1.82 -11.18
C CYS A 93 -0.35 2.37 -12.11
N ILE A 94 -0.09 3.67 -12.01
CA ILE A 94 0.98 4.33 -12.73
C ILE A 94 2.11 4.71 -11.77
N LEU A 95 3.34 4.58 -12.25
CA LEU A 95 4.55 4.91 -11.54
C LEU A 95 5.25 6.14 -12.15
N TYR A 96 5.55 7.11 -11.29
CA TYR A 96 6.40 8.25 -11.61
C TYR A 96 7.68 8.20 -10.78
N THR A 97 8.80 8.62 -11.37
CA THR A 97 9.96 9.08 -10.59
C THR A 97 9.90 10.60 -10.39
N PRO A 98 10.54 11.15 -9.34
CA PRO A 98 10.68 12.59 -9.18
C PRO A 98 11.25 13.29 -10.42
N GLU A 99 12.19 12.65 -11.11
CA GLU A 99 12.80 13.18 -12.34
C GLU A 99 11.78 13.28 -13.48
N ARG A 100 11.08 12.19 -13.81
CA ARG A 100 10.07 12.21 -14.89
C ARG A 100 8.92 13.15 -14.58
N LEU A 101 8.50 13.20 -13.32
CA LEU A 101 7.46 14.14 -12.88
C LEU A 101 7.92 15.60 -13.04
N ARG A 102 9.17 15.90 -12.66
CA ARG A 102 9.76 17.23 -12.89
C ARG A 102 9.81 17.56 -14.38
N ASN A 103 10.28 16.64 -15.22
CA ASN A 103 10.38 16.86 -16.66
C ASN A 103 9.01 17.16 -17.28
N LEU A 104 7.98 16.39 -16.91
CA LEU A 104 6.60 16.65 -17.34
C LEU A 104 6.11 18.02 -16.90
N LEU A 105 6.29 18.37 -15.61
CA LEU A 105 5.86 19.65 -15.05
C LEU A 105 6.63 20.87 -15.59
N GLN A 106 7.80 20.64 -16.21
CA GLN A 106 8.58 21.68 -16.87
C GLN A 106 8.21 21.89 -18.34
N GLN A 107 7.32 21.06 -18.92
CA GLN A 107 6.88 21.26 -20.29
C GLN A 107 6.11 22.59 -20.42
N PRO A 108 6.52 23.48 -21.36
CA PRO A 108 5.92 24.82 -21.49
C PRO A 108 4.44 24.78 -21.89
N ASN A 109 4.00 23.67 -22.48
CA ASN A 109 2.64 23.48 -22.99
C ASN A 109 1.84 22.46 -22.16
N LEU A 110 2.24 22.17 -20.92
CA LEU A 110 1.50 21.27 -20.05
C LEU A 110 0.11 21.87 -19.74
N TYR A 111 -0.95 21.15 -20.11
CA TYR A 111 -2.33 21.51 -19.81
C TYR A 111 -3.14 20.30 -19.30
N PRO A 112 -3.84 20.40 -18.16
CA PRO A 112 -3.81 21.53 -17.21
C PRO A 112 -2.41 21.75 -16.63
N THR A 113 -2.14 22.90 -15.99
CA THR A 113 -0.80 23.28 -15.47
C THR A 113 -0.36 22.45 -14.24
N GLY A 114 -0.86 21.24 -14.12
CA GLY A 114 -0.67 20.32 -13.01
C GLY A 114 -1.37 18.99 -13.32
N LEU A 115 -1.24 18.03 -12.41
CA LEU A 115 -1.74 16.67 -12.62
C LEU A 115 -2.49 16.23 -11.37
N HIS A 116 -3.58 15.51 -11.57
CA HIS A 116 -4.27 14.77 -10.52
C HIS A 116 -4.64 13.40 -11.06
N ILE A 117 -3.97 12.37 -10.56
CA ILE A 117 -4.23 10.98 -10.93
C ILE A 117 -4.28 10.17 -9.63
N LYS A 118 -5.43 9.56 -9.35
CA LYS A 118 -5.70 8.88 -8.06
C LYS A 118 -4.82 7.65 -7.82
N HIS A 119 -4.44 6.95 -8.89
CA HIS A 119 -3.63 5.73 -8.85
C HIS A 119 -2.18 6.00 -9.29
N MET A 120 -1.65 7.18 -8.95
CA MET A 120 -0.24 7.52 -9.16
C MET A 120 0.56 7.22 -7.90
N ILE A 121 1.61 6.43 -8.05
CA ILE A 121 2.61 6.19 -7.01
C ILE A 121 3.93 6.81 -7.47
N VAL A 122 4.55 7.62 -6.60
CA VAL A 122 5.89 8.19 -6.86
C VAL A 122 6.93 7.29 -6.21
N VAL A 123 7.82 6.73 -7.03
CA VAL A 123 8.92 5.84 -6.63
C VAL A 123 10.27 6.51 -6.85
N LYS A 124 11.30 6.12 -6.09
CA LYS A 124 12.64 6.72 -6.20
C LYS A 124 13.29 6.45 -7.57
N SER A 125 13.25 5.22 -8.03
CA SER A 125 13.70 4.78 -9.34
C SER A 125 12.76 3.69 -9.88
N TYR A 126 12.98 3.26 -11.13
CA TYR A 126 12.31 2.09 -11.69
C TYR A 126 13.07 0.78 -11.41
N ASP A 127 14.01 0.79 -10.46
CA ASP A 127 14.60 -0.46 -9.98
C ASP A 127 13.54 -1.27 -9.25
N VAL A 128 13.51 -2.58 -9.51
CA VAL A 128 12.51 -3.50 -8.97
C VAL A 128 12.45 -3.42 -7.43
N GLU A 129 13.60 -3.27 -6.76
CA GLU A 129 13.69 -3.17 -5.30
C GLU A 129 13.03 -1.89 -4.76
N ASP A 130 13.24 -0.75 -5.42
CA ASP A 130 12.67 0.54 -5.02
C ASP A 130 11.13 0.50 -5.18
N ILE A 131 10.62 -0.11 -6.26
CA ILE A 131 9.17 -0.26 -6.48
C ILE A 131 8.58 -1.24 -5.48
N GLN A 132 9.19 -2.43 -5.33
CA GLN A 132 8.72 -3.47 -4.42
C GLN A 132 8.60 -2.94 -2.99
N SER A 133 9.62 -2.20 -2.52
CA SER A 133 9.63 -1.59 -1.19
C SER A 133 8.43 -0.65 -0.95
N VAL A 134 8.08 0.16 -1.95
CA VAL A 134 6.91 1.07 -1.86
C VAL A 134 5.60 0.30 -1.89
N LEU A 135 5.47 -0.70 -2.76
CA LEU A 135 4.26 -1.53 -2.83
C LEU A 135 4.04 -2.34 -1.56
N ASP A 136 5.10 -2.93 -1.00
CA ASP A 136 5.05 -3.65 0.28
C ASP A 136 4.64 -2.74 1.42
N TYR A 137 5.18 -1.51 1.46
CA TYR A 137 4.81 -0.52 2.44
C TYR A 137 3.31 -0.20 2.35
N LEU A 138 2.80 0.14 1.16
CA LEU A 138 1.38 0.45 0.96
C LEU A 138 0.49 -0.75 1.29
N ASN A 139 0.90 -1.97 0.94
CA ASN A 139 0.15 -3.19 1.25
C ASN A 139 0.07 -3.40 2.77
N GLN A 140 1.19 -3.27 3.49
CA GLN A 140 1.23 -3.39 4.95
C GLN A 140 0.41 -2.33 5.68
N LYS A 141 0.24 -1.15 5.08
CA LYS A 141 -0.55 -0.05 5.64
C LYS A 141 -2.04 -0.11 5.31
N ASP A 142 -2.49 -1.07 4.49
CA ASP A 142 -3.84 -1.13 3.93
C ASP A 142 -4.18 0.01 2.95
N GLU A 143 -3.15 0.60 2.33
CA GLU A 143 -3.30 1.75 1.43
C GLU A 143 -3.21 1.36 -0.05
N LEU A 144 -2.66 0.18 -0.36
CA LEU A 144 -2.43 -0.26 -1.74
C LEU A 144 -3.72 -0.32 -2.56
N ILE A 145 -4.83 -0.81 -1.97
CA ILE A 145 -6.13 -0.86 -2.65
C ILE A 145 -6.63 0.54 -3.02
N GLY A 146 -6.41 1.53 -2.15
CA GLY A 146 -6.78 2.93 -2.42
C GLY A 146 -5.88 3.62 -3.44
N ALA A 147 -4.63 3.16 -3.57
CA ALA A 147 -3.62 3.69 -4.50
C ALA A 147 -3.65 3.03 -5.90
N THR A 148 -4.54 2.07 -6.13
CA THR A 148 -4.60 1.27 -7.37
C THR A 148 -6.04 1.18 -7.86
N LEU A 149 -6.24 0.87 -9.14
CA LEU A 149 -7.54 0.60 -9.73
C LEU A 149 -7.69 -0.89 -10.07
N PRO A 150 -8.92 -1.44 -10.10
CA PRO A 150 -9.16 -2.78 -10.65
C PRO A 150 -8.69 -2.88 -12.11
N LEU A 151 -8.05 -3.99 -12.44
CA LEU A 151 -7.82 -4.47 -13.81
C LEU A 151 -8.90 -5.54 -14.05
N GLU A 152 -9.68 -5.40 -15.11
CA GLU A 152 -10.99 -6.05 -15.35
C GLU A 152 -11.18 -7.48 -14.78
#